data_AF-A0A067MAT5-F1
#
_entry.id   AF-A0A067MAT5-F1
#
_cell.length_a   1.000
_cell.length_b   1.000
_cell.length_c   1.000
_cell.angle_alpha   90.00
_cell.angle_beta   90.00
_cell.angle_gamma   90.00
#
_symmetry.space_group_name_H-M   'P 1'
#
loop_
_entity.id
_entity.type
_entity.pdbx_description
1 polymer ?
#
loop_
_entity_poly.entity_id
_entity_poly.type
_entity_poly.pdbx_seq_one_letter_code
_entity_poly.pdbx_strand_id
1 'polypeptide(L)'
;MAPTAGTVAEYDMIFAVSQKAINAQFANLYETDNPKNFDEKLIPNSVKLGFIAWDEDDKKWVDSDEGVSAEIECPTVDLNNPGTGGTLYRSLRISIKIKTGTFTYWYTAGGNPKLKSIDVAGYTFSWVAQVGARNIQDLEEEAMHPDAKKGIKDTLAEVNHEDYLVSSLFCLFESTQVANSFALTDANGKAVESTTQVGAWLNSLTKTYELLDAKKYPYVLGYGVSQKIPQPETGTPHFFPAKFWFSTTPYSDDKDQATLNFTMINGDAHDGQLVDPVNNPSAGLLSPALIKLTRATNLQSDGIFAASNNMFVAHWLTPCLFSKIDFAPIYGTIAATVVEQIKPTKGSPKASKNVARYTEWVTDEDGKGRRKWTGMYNVNITYSSTLQSQTSGEIAADTKRNITIVIDGDVYDKEEYQKKSGSSWIDEGYYDATTKWGMSLLVTAADDGKWKVTAKDVTHLPGTTTIGEHTNSNCDNATRKYVDFTVDVKGHLLADYYGILQTIPTISPRIVMPAGDVYTFLGLDNDDSGNVYSHIKYKTIVSGSST
;
A
#
# COMPACT_ATOMS: atom_id res chain seq x y z
N MET A 1 4.75 -2.10 -28.24
CA MET A 1 5.65 -2.58 -27.15
C MET A 1 4.93 -3.70 -26.42
N ALA A 2 5.59 -4.82 -26.11
CA ALA A 2 4.96 -5.84 -25.27
C ALA A 2 4.75 -5.25 -23.86
N PRO A 3 3.61 -5.51 -23.20
CA PRO A 3 3.38 -5.01 -21.85
C PRO A 3 4.42 -5.60 -20.89
N THR A 4 5.15 -4.75 -20.18
CA THR A 4 6.03 -5.19 -19.09
C THR A 4 5.18 -5.36 -17.85
N ALA A 5 5.29 -6.49 -17.16
CA ALA A 5 4.67 -6.67 -15.85
C ALA A 5 5.29 -5.66 -14.87
N GLY A 6 4.45 -5.05 -14.05
CA GLY A 6 4.89 -4.01 -13.14
C GLY A 6 5.65 -4.57 -11.95
N THR A 7 6.54 -3.76 -11.41
CA THR A 7 7.24 -4.02 -10.16
C THR A 7 6.77 -3.05 -9.09
N VAL A 8 7.03 -3.37 -7.81
CA VAL A 8 6.76 -2.42 -6.71
C VAL A 8 7.44 -1.07 -6.96
N ALA A 9 8.58 -1.04 -7.66
CA ALA A 9 9.32 0.19 -7.95
C ALA A 9 8.64 1.13 -8.95
N GLU A 10 7.59 0.70 -9.66
CA GLU A 10 6.81 1.54 -10.56
C GLU A 10 5.72 2.34 -9.84
N TYR A 11 5.48 2.02 -8.57
CA TYR A 11 4.48 2.64 -7.72
C TYR A 11 5.12 3.03 -6.39
N ASP A 12 4.54 3.99 -5.69
CA ASP A 12 5.02 4.38 -4.36
C ASP A 12 4.50 3.41 -3.30
N MET A 13 3.26 2.96 -3.49
CA MET A 13 2.60 1.98 -2.64
C MET A 13 1.73 1.04 -3.46
N ILE A 14 1.55 -0.17 -2.96
CA ILE A 14 0.61 -1.15 -3.49
C ILE A 14 -0.16 -1.75 -2.33
N PHE A 15 -1.47 -1.80 -2.44
CA PHE A 15 -2.31 -2.54 -1.52
C PHE A 15 -3.04 -3.65 -2.30
N ALA A 16 -2.71 -4.90 -2.03
CA ALA A 16 -3.23 -6.05 -2.76
C ALA A 16 -4.14 -6.87 -1.84
N VAL A 17 -5.40 -7.06 -2.25
CA VAL A 17 -6.40 -7.86 -1.51
C VAL A 17 -6.60 -9.19 -2.23
N SER A 18 -6.55 -10.30 -1.50
CA SER A 18 -6.73 -11.64 -2.07
C SER A 18 -8.18 -11.89 -2.49
N GLN A 19 -8.37 -12.74 -3.50
CA GLN A 19 -9.67 -13.23 -3.94
C GLN A 19 -10.42 -13.89 -2.77
N LYS A 20 -9.72 -14.67 -1.95
CA LYS A 20 -10.28 -15.27 -0.74
C LYS A 20 -10.90 -14.22 0.19
N ALA A 21 -10.18 -13.14 0.46
CA ALA A 21 -10.65 -12.06 1.32
C ALA A 21 -11.88 -11.37 0.72
N ILE A 22 -11.89 -11.11 -0.60
CA ILE A 22 -13.05 -10.53 -1.31
C ILE A 22 -14.26 -11.46 -1.19
N ASN A 23 -14.09 -12.77 -1.43
CA ASN A 23 -15.16 -13.75 -1.33
C ASN A 23 -15.68 -13.92 0.11
N ALA A 24 -14.81 -13.81 1.12
CA ALA A 24 -15.22 -13.80 2.52
C ALA A 24 -16.08 -12.56 2.85
N GLN A 25 -15.75 -11.40 2.29
CA GLN A 25 -16.59 -10.20 2.44
C GLN A 25 -17.95 -10.37 1.75
N PHE A 26 -18.00 -10.97 0.54
CA PHE A 26 -19.27 -11.30 -0.11
C PHE A 26 -20.12 -12.24 0.73
N ALA A 27 -19.51 -13.27 1.34
CA ALA A 27 -20.22 -14.18 2.24
C ALA A 27 -20.80 -13.44 3.45
N ASN A 28 -20.02 -12.55 4.08
CA ASN A 28 -20.51 -11.75 5.19
C ASN A 28 -21.70 -10.87 4.78
N LEU A 29 -21.60 -10.18 3.64
CA LEU A 29 -22.68 -9.34 3.13
C LEU A 29 -23.92 -10.15 2.75
N TYR A 30 -23.73 -11.35 2.18
CA TYR A 30 -24.81 -12.25 1.81
C TYR A 30 -25.60 -12.78 3.01
N GLU A 31 -24.92 -13.02 4.14
CA GLU A 31 -25.56 -13.45 5.38
C GLU A 31 -26.14 -12.29 6.22
N THR A 32 -25.77 -11.04 5.92
CA THR A 32 -26.19 -9.86 6.69
C THR A 32 -27.59 -9.40 6.28
N ASP A 33 -28.48 -9.23 7.26
CA ASP A 33 -29.81 -8.68 7.05
C ASP A 33 -29.72 -7.20 6.61
N ASN A 34 -30.60 -6.81 5.69
CA ASN A 34 -30.71 -5.43 5.26
C ASN A 34 -31.27 -4.59 6.42
N PRO A 35 -30.53 -3.58 6.91
CA PRO A 35 -30.93 -2.80 8.08
C PRO A 35 -32.18 -1.94 7.85
N LYS A 36 -32.63 -1.81 6.59
CA LYS A 36 -33.84 -1.08 6.20
C LYS A 36 -35.02 -2.00 5.91
N ASN A 37 -34.76 -3.28 5.67
CA ASN A 37 -35.76 -4.27 5.37
C ASN A 37 -35.26 -5.64 5.86
N PHE A 38 -35.56 -6.00 7.11
CA PHE A 38 -35.05 -7.21 7.74
C PHE A 38 -35.56 -8.52 7.09
N ASP A 39 -36.54 -8.43 6.19
CA ASP A 39 -36.99 -9.57 5.38
C ASP A 39 -36.07 -9.81 4.17
N GLU A 40 -35.12 -8.91 3.91
CA GLU A 40 -34.15 -8.98 2.82
C GLU A 40 -32.72 -9.06 3.36
N LYS A 41 -31.84 -9.72 2.62
CA LYS A 41 -30.39 -9.70 2.86
C LYS A 41 -29.75 -8.53 2.10
N LEU A 42 -28.57 -8.06 2.54
CA LEU A 42 -27.83 -7.00 1.81
C LEU A 42 -27.46 -7.45 0.39
N ILE A 43 -27.13 -8.72 0.21
CA ILE A 43 -27.11 -9.37 -1.10
C ILE A 43 -28.31 -10.32 -1.15
N PRO A 44 -29.29 -10.11 -2.06
CA PRO A 44 -30.44 -10.98 -2.17
C PRO A 44 -30.06 -12.45 -2.32
N ASN A 45 -30.73 -13.33 -1.58
CA ASN A 45 -30.54 -14.79 -1.65
C ASN A 45 -31.40 -15.46 -2.75
N SER A 46 -32.19 -14.66 -3.47
CA SER A 46 -33.02 -15.11 -4.57
C SER A 46 -32.92 -14.15 -5.74
N VAL A 47 -33.15 -14.70 -6.92
CA VAL A 47 -33.12 -14.00 -8.19
C VAL A 47 -34.41 -14.27 -8.94
N LYS A 48 -35.04 -13.20 -9.44
CA LYS A 48 -36.14 -13.24 -10.39
C LYS A 48 -35.74 -12.43 -11.60
N LEU A 49 -35.45 -13.11 -12.70
CA LEU A 49 -35.00 -12.51 -13.95
C LEU A 49 -35.90 -12.97 -15.08
N GLY A 50 -36.81 -12.09 -15.49
CA GLY A 50 -37.63 -12.26 -16.69
C GLY A 50 -36.79 -12.16 -17.97
N PHE A 51 -37.33 -12.65 -19.09
CA PHE A 51 -36.82 -12.23 -20.40
C PHE A 51 -37.44 -10.88 -20.80
N ILE A 52 -36.77 -10.13 -21.66
CA ILE A 52 -37.42 -9.03 -22.37
C ILE A 52 -38.14 -9.59 -23.59
N ALA A 53 -39.42 -9.26 -23.71
CA ALA A 53 -40.24 -9.60 -24.87
C ALA A 53 -40.50 -8.32 -25.69
N TRP A 54 -40.52 -8.46 -27.02
CA TRP A 54 -40.99 -7.37 -27.86
C TRP A 54 -42.51 -7.34 -27.79
N ASP A 55 -43.05 -6.28 -27.22
CA ASP A 55 -44.47 -5.98 -27.25
C ASP A 55 -44.81 -5.43 -28.64
N GLU A 56 -45.51 -6.23 -29.44
CA GLU A 56 -45.92 -5.83 -30.78
C GLU A 56 -47.00 -4.75 -30.77
N ASP A 57 -47.80 -4.64 -29.71
CA ASP A 57 -48.88 -3.65 -29.61
C ASP A 57 -48.29 -2.28 -29.25
N ASP A 58 -47.38 -2.26 -28.28
CA ASP A 58 -46.72 -1.02 -27.83
C ASP A 58 -45.42 -0.68 -28.58
N LYS A 59 -44.96 -1.55 -29.49
CA LYS A 59 -43.68 -1.44 -30.23
C LYS A 59 -42.49 -1.12 -29.32
N LYS A 60 -42.43 -1.77 -28.16
CA LYS A 60 -41.36 -1.59 -27.16
C LYS A 60 -40.97 -2.93 -26.55
N TRP A 61 -39.79 -3.00 -25.96
CA TRP A 61 -39.40 -4.14 -25.13
C TRP A 61 -40.07 -4.02 -23.75
N VAL A 62 -40.71 -5.08 -23.28
CA VAL A 62 -41.33 -5.18 -21.96
C VAL A 62 -40.75 -6.36 -21.18
N ASP A 63 -40.74 -6.24 -19.86
CA ASP A 63 -40.35 -7.33 -18.98
C ASP A 63 -41.43 -8.41 -19.01
N SER A 64 -41.03 -9.65 -19.24
CA SER A 64 -41.92 -10.80 -19.12
C SER A 64 -41.94 -11.31 -17.69
N ASP A 65 -43.13 -11.76 -17.25
CA ASP A 65 -43.32 -12.46 -15.97
C ASP A 65 -42.68 -13.86 -15.96
N GLU A 66 -42.23 -14.33 -17.13
CA GLU A 66 -41.58 -15.61 -17.33
C GLU A 66 -40.06 -15.45 -17.43
N GLY A 67 -39.33 -16.41 -16.84
CA GLY A 67 -37.87 -16.39 -16.80
C GLY A 67 -37.34 -17.28 -15.69
N VAL A 68 -36.24 -16.87 -15.07
CA VAL A 68 -35.66 -17.60 -13.94
C VAL A 68 -36.23 -17.05 -12.64
N SER A 69 -36.76 -17.96 -11.81
CA SER A 69 -37.04 -17.71 -10.40
C SER A 69 -36.26 -18.75 -9.60
N ALA A 70 -35.28 -18.29 -8.81
CA ALA A 70 -34.35 -19.19 -8.14
C ALA A 70 -33.83 -18.63 -6.81
N GLU A 71 -33.51 -19.53 -5.88
CA GLU A 71 -32.57 -19.28 -4.78
C GLU A 71 -31.14 -19.40 -5.32
N ILE A 72 -30.27 -18.50 -4.91
CA ILE A 72 -28.87 -18.46 -5.32
C ILE A 72 -27.95 -18.70 -4.13
N GLU A 73 -26.80 -19.31 -4.38
CA GLU A 73 -25.68 -19.33 -3.43
C GLU A 73 -25.02 -17.94 -3.38
N CYS A 74 -24.16 -17.72 -2.37
CA CYS A 74 -23.38 -16.49 -2.27
C CYS A 74 -22.59 -16.24 -3.57
N PRO A 75 -22.64 -15.02 -4.15
CA PRO A 75 -21.81 -14.66 -5.28
C PRO A 75 -20.31 -14.82 -4.95
N THR A 76 -19.53 -15.11 -5.97
CA THR A 76 -18.07 -15.25 -5.86
C THR A 76 -17.37 -14.46 -6.96
N VAL A 77 -16.14 -14.03 -6.67
CA VAL A 77 -15.22 -13.38 -7.59
C VAL A 77 -14.14 -14.35 -8.03
N ASP A 78 -13.86 -14.38 -9.33
CA ASP A 78 -12.69 -15.04 -9.93
C ASP A 78 -11.79 -13.99 -10.60
N LEU A 79 -10.59 -13.84 -10.05
CA LEU A 79 -9.51 -12.97 -10.53
C LEU A 79 -8.48 -13.70 -11.40
N ASN A 80 -8.58 -15.04 -11.49
CA ASN A 80 -7.71 -15.86 -12.34
C ASN A 80 -8.22 -15.95 -13.77
N ASN A 81 -9.54 -15.86 -13.95
CA ASN A 81 -10.18 -15.83 -15.27
C ASN A 81 -11.03 -14.55 -15.47
N PRO A 82 -10.43 -13.35 -15.33
CA PRO A 82 -11.20 -12.11 -15.32
C PRO A 82 -11.76 -11.71 -16.69
N GLY A 83 -11.46 -12.44 -17.78
CA GLY A 83 -12.00 -12.18 -19.12
C GLY A 83 -11.01 -12.49 -20.24
N THR A 84 -11.15 -11.78 -21.37
CA THR A 84 -10.23 -11.83 -22.52
C THR A 84 -10.01 -10.43 -23.06
N GLY A 85 -8.81 -10.14 -23.59
CA GLY A 85 -8.51 -8.87 -24.28
C GLY A 85 -7.69 -7.85 -23.47
N GLY A 86 -7.65 -6.60 -23.94
CA GLY A 86 -6.77 -5.54 -23.40
C GLY A 86 -7.12 -5.01 -22.01
N THR A 87 -8.30 -5.33 -21.47
CA THR A 87 -8.76 -4.91 -20.13
C THR A 87 -8.75 -6.06 -19.12
N LEU A 88 -8.14 -7.20 -19.48
CA LEU A 88 -8.07 -8.42 -18.67
C LEU A 88 -7.61 -8.12 -17.24
N TYR A 89 -6.51 -7.39 -17.09
CA TYR A 89 -5.89 -7.06 -15.80
C TYR A 89 -6.61 -5.94 -15.06
N ARG A 90 -7.81 -5.55 -15.49
CA ARG A 90 -8.67 -4.51 -14.89
C ARG A 90 -10.11 -4.98 -14.88
N SER A 91 -10.28 -6.28 -14.76
CA SER A 91 -11.58 -6.92 -14.76
C SER A 91 -11.60 -7.97 -13.68
N LEU A 92 -12.81 -8.34 -13.27
CA LEU A 92 -13.09 -9.47 -12.42
C LEU A 92 -14.28 -10.23 -12.98
N ARG A 93 -14.33 -11.55 -12.77
CA ARG A 93 -15.49 -12.35 -13.12
C ARG A 93 -16.33 -12.58 -11.87
N ILE A 94 -17.60 -12.17 -11.91
CA ILE A 94 -18.58 -12.47 -10.86
C ILE A 94 -19.33 -13.72 -11.28
N SER A 95 -19.48 -14.67 -10.37
CA SER A 95 -20.22 -15.92 -10.59
C SER A 95 -21.26 -16.13 -9.51
N ILE A 96 -22.46 -16.54 -9.93
CA ILE A 96 -23.60 -16.86 -9.07
C ILE A 96 -24.05 -18.27 -9.42
N LYS A 97 -24.06 -19.16 -8.43
CA LYS A 97 -24.56 -20.52 -8.56
C LYS A 97 -26.00 -20.60 -8.08
N ILE A 98 -26.87 -21.23 -8.86
CA ILE A 98 -28.26 -21.45 -8.51
C ILE A 98 -28.33 -22.64 -7.55
N LYS A 99 -28.89 -22.40 -6.36
CA LYS A 99 -29.09 -23.44 -5.35
C LYS A 99 -30.30 -24.30 -5.71
N THR A 100 -31.43 -23.65 -5.96
CA THR A 100 -32.70 -24.27 -6.41
C THR A 100 -33.46 -23.28 -7.26
N GLY A 101 -34.15 -23.71 -8.31
CA GLY A 101 -34.97 -22.79 -9.07
C GLY A 101 -35.50 -23.36 -10.37
N THR A 102 -36.35 -22.59 -11.02
CA THR A 102 -36.97 -22.98 -12.29
C THR A 102 -36.80 -21.88 -13.33
N PHE A 103 -36.43 -22.28 -14.54
CA PHE A 103 -36.54 -21.45 -15.73
C PHE A 103 -37.84 -21.76 -16.45
N THR A 104 -38.73 -20.78 -16.57
CA THR A 104 -40.05 -20.90 -17.20
C THR A 104 -40.08 -20.16 -18.52
N TYR A 105 -40.60 -20.80 -19.57
CA TYR A 105 -40.61 -20.25 -20.93
C TYR A 105 -41.79 -20.75 -21.77
N TRP A 106 -42.15 -19.97 -22.79
CA TRP A 106 -43.17 -20.35 -23.78
C TRP A 106 -42.58 -21.25 -24.87
N TYR A 107 -43.16 -22.44 -25.05
CA TYR A 107 -42.80 -23.38 -26.11
C TYR A 107 -43.85 -23.37 -27.23
N THR A 108 -43.42 -23.05 -28.45
CA THR A 108 -44.32 -22.77 -29.60
C THR A 108 -44.18 -23.77 -30.76
N ALA A 109 -43.35 -24.82 -30.65
CA ALA A 109 -43.19 -25.78 -31.73
C ALA A 109 -44.43 -26.70 -31.83
N GLY A 110 -45.23 -26.52 -32.88
CA GLY A 110 -46.25 -27.46 -33.32
C GLY A 110 -47.69 -27.25 -32.80
N GLY A 111 -48.04 -26.07 -32.28
CA GLY A 111 -49.41 -25.76 -31.86
C GLY A 111 -49.53 -24.53 -30.96
N ASN A 112 -50.60 -24.48 -30.16
CA ASN A 112 -50.82 -23.40 -29.19
C ASN A 112 -49.63 -23.30 -28.21
N PRO A 113 -49.12 -22.09 -27.92
CA PRO A 113 -48.05 -21.88 -26.96
C PRO A 113 -48.35 -22.57 -25.63
N LYS A 114 -47.39 -23.30 -25.10
CA LYS A 114 -47.49 -23.90 -23.75
C LYS A 114 -46.34 -23.43 -22.90
N LEU A 115 -46.65 -23.07 -21.67
CA LEU A 115 -45.66 -22.79 -20.65
C LEU A 115 -44.95 -24.11 -20.27
N LYS A 116 -43.63 -24.09 -20.28
CA LYS A 116 -42.77 -25.18 -19.81
C LYS A 116 -41.79 -24.64 -18.79
N SER A 117 -41.30 -25.53 -17.94
CA SER A 117 -40.29 -25.20 -16.94
C SER A 117 -39.14 -26.21 -16.99
N ILE A 118 -37.94 -25.72 -16.76
CA ILE A 118 -36.70 -26.49 -16.64
C ILE A 118 -36.15 -26.24 -15.23
N ASP A 119 -35.78 -27.30 -14.53
CA ASP A 119 -35.02 -27.19 -13.28
C ASP A 119 -33.61 -26.67 -13.59
N VAL A 120 -33.22 -25.60 -12.91
CA VAL A 120 -31.92 -24.93 -13.07
C VAL A 120 -31.06 -25.02 -11.82
N ALA A 121 -31.41 -25.90 -10.86
CA ALA A 121 -30.56 -26.20 -9.72
C ALA A 121 -29.15 -26.61 -10.17
N GLY A 122 -28.13 -26.02 -9.55
CA GLY A 122 -26.71 -26.25 -9.84
C GLY A 122 -26.14 -25.44 -11.02
N TYR A 123 -26.97 -24.78 -11.83
CA TYR A 123 -26.47 -23.93 -12.92
C TYR A 123 -25.68 -22.75 -12.36
N THR A 124 -24.62 -22.34 -13.06
CA THR A 124 -23.81 -21.18 -12.67
C THR A 124 -23.81 -20.13 -13.76
N PHE A 125 -24.25 -18.93 -13.41
CA PHE A 125 -24.25 -17.75 -14.26
C PHE A 125 -23.09 -16.84 -13.87
N SER A 126 -22.35 -16.33 -14.85
CA SER A 126 -21.21 -15.44 -14.59
C SER A 126 -21.05 -14.39 -15.66
N TRP A 127 -20.42 -13.28 -15.31
CA TRP A 127 -20.08 -12.20 -16.24
C TRP A 127 -18.80 -11.51 -15.80
N VAL A 128 -18.21 -10.73 -16.71
CA VAL A 128 -17.04 -9.91 -16.44
C VAL A 128 -17.48 -8.48 -16.16
N ALA A 129 -17.00 -7.93 -15.05
CA ALA A 129 -17.11 -6.52 -14.72
C ALA A 129 -15.71 -5.88 -14.79
N GLN A 130 -15.62 -4.69 -15.40
CA GLN A 130 -14.40 -3.90 -15.30
C GLN A 130 -14.30 -3.25 -13.93
N VAL A 131 -13.08 -3.16 -13.40
CA VAL A 131 -12.78 -2.38 -12.21
C VAL A 131 -12.21 -1.03 -12.63
N GLY A 132 -12.85 0.04 -12.15
CA GLY A 132 -12.47 1.41 -12.45
C GLY A 132 -12.52 2.30 -11.22
N ALA A 133 -11.95 3.49 -11.35
CA ALA A 133 -12.08 4.56 -10.37
C ALA A 133 -13.00 5.63 -10.94
N ARG A 134 -13.90 6.18 -10.11
CA ARG A 134 -14.56 7.46 -10.39
C ARG A 134 -14.49 8.33 -9.16
N ASN A 135 -14.18 9.60 -9.40
CA ASN A 135 -14.12 10.60 -8.34
C ASN A 135 -15.55 10.92 -7.92
N ILE A 136 -15.83 10.81 -6.62
CA ILE A 136 -17.11 11.23 -6.07
C ILE A 136 -16.95 12.68 -5.64
N GLN A 137 -17.53 13.58 -6.44
CA GLN A 137 -17.52 15.01 -6.12
C GLN A 137 -18.65 15.37 -5.14
N ASP A 138 -19.80 14.74 -5.28
CA ASP A 138 -20.96 14.89 -4.39
C ASP A 138 -21.50 13.51 -3.99
N LEU A 139 -21.29 13.13 -2.73
CA LEU A 139 -21.80 11.88 -2.16
C LEU A 139 -23.33 11.80 -2.15
N GLU A 140 -24.03 12.94 -2.09
CA GLU A 140 -25.49 12.97 -2.07
C GLU A 140 -26.08 12.67 -3.44
N GLU A 141 -25.44 13.15 -4.51
CA GLU A 141 -25.91 12.94 -5.89
C GLU A 141 -25.55 11.56 -6.46
N GLU A 142 -24.58 10.85 -5.88
CA GLU A 142 -24.20 9.52 -6.37
C GLU A 142 -25.25 8.44 -6.05
N ALA A 143 -25.51 7.56 -7.00
CA ALA A 143 -26.40 6.40 -6.83
C ALA A 143 -25.69 5.31 -5.99
N MET A 144 -25.60 5.52 -4.67
CA MET A 144 -24.94 4.62 -3.72
C MET A 144 -25.87 4.15 -2.61
N HIS A 145 -25.56 2.98 -2.04
CA HIS A 145 -26.25 2.48 -0.85
C HIS A 145 -26.13 3.49 0.31
N PRO A 146 -27.22 3.85 1.00
CA PRO A 146 -27.19 4.89 2.03
C PRO A 146 -26.22 4.62 3.19
N ASP A 147 -25.99 3.36 3.57
CA ASP A 147 -25.04 3.03 4.64
C ASP A 147 -23.59 3.15 4.18
N ALA A 148 -23.31 2.88 2.89
CA ALA A 148 -22.00 3.15 2.31
C ALA A 148 -21.75 4.67 2.27
N LYS A 149 -22.75 5.47 1.89
CA LYS A 149 -22.67 6.94 1.98
C LYS A 149 -22.39 7.39 3.41
N LYS A 150 -23.11 6.83 4.40
CA LYS A 150 -22.90 7.15 5.81
C LYS A 150 -21.49 6.77 6.28
N GLY A 151 -21.01 5.56 6.01
CA GLY A 151 -19.65 5.14 6.39
C GLY A 151 -18.55 6.01 5.77
N ILE A 152 -18.73 6.44 4.52
CA ILE A 152 -17.81 7.40 3.89
C ILE A 152 -17.87 8.76 4.61
N LYS A 153 -19.08 9.28 4.90
CA LYS A 153 -19.24 10.54 5.63
C LYS A 153 -18.62 10.49 7.03
N ASP A 154 -18.81 9.39 7.75
CA ASP A 154 -18.25 9.20 9.09
C ASP A 154 -16.72 9.15 9.04
N THR A 155 -16.14 8.43 8.06
CA THR A 155 -14.68 8.41 7.83
C THR A 155 -14.15 9.80 7.47
N LEU A 156 -14.89 10.56 6.66
CA LEU A 156 -14.55 11.93 6.28
C LEU A 156 -14.77 12.96 7.39
N ALA A 157 -15.49 12.63 8.47
CA ALA A 157 -15.59 13.53 9.62
C ALA A 157 -14.29 13.54 10.43
N GLU A 158 -13.47 12.49 10.32
CA GLU A 158 -12.18 12.36 11.01
C GLU A 158 -11.01 13.02 10.25
N VAL A 159 -11.23 13.46 9.00
CA VAL A 159 -10.22 14.07 8.13
C VAL A 159 -10.78 15.33 7.47
N ASN A 160 -10.05 16.44 7.43
CA ASN A 160 -10.56 17.70 6.88
C ASN A 160 -10.94 17.60 5.39
N HIS A 161 -12.23 17.39 5.08
CA HIS A 161 -12.77 17.12 3.73
C HIS A 161 -12.41 18.15 2.63
N GLU A 162 -11.95 19.36 3.00
CA GLU A 162 -11.44 20.36 2.06
C GLU A 162 -10.11 19.93 1.41
N ASP A 163 -9.30 19.13 2.10
CA ASP A 163 -7.98 18.67 1.65
C ASP A 163 -8.04 17.36 0.84
N TYR A 164 -9.21 16.71 0.78
CA TYR A 164 -9.37 15.33 0.29
C TYR A 164 -10.45 15.17 -0.79
N LEU A 165 -10.24 14.17 -1.64
CA LEU A 165 -11.16 13.67 -2.66
C LEU A 165 -11.44 12.19 -2.36
N VAL A 166 -12.70 11.82 -2.18
CA VAL A 166 -13.07 10.40 -2.12
C VAL A 166 -13.29 9.90 -3.53
N SER A 167 -12.63 8.80 -3.86
CA SER A 167 -12.71 8.17 -5.16
C SER A 167 -13.09 6.72 -4.96
N SER A 168 -14.24 6.31 -5.49
CA SER A 168 -14.73 4.95 -5.25
C SER A 168 -14.21 3.95 -6.27
N LEU A 169 -14.05 2.70 -5.82
CA LEU A 169 -13.88 1.53 -6.69
C LEU A 169 -15.26 1.16 -7.24
N PHE A 170 -15.41 1.32 -8.55
CA PHE A 170 -16.61 0.95 -9.28
C PHE A 170 -16.37 -0.37 -9.98
N CYS A 171 -17.33 -1.28 -9.84
CA CYS A 171 -17.54 -2.24 -10.91
C CYS A 171 -18.29 -1.51 -12.01
N LEU A 172 -17.59 -1.26 -13.12
CA LEU A 172 -18.17 -0.71 -14.32
C LEU A 172 -18.99 -1.83 -14.97
N PHE A 173 -20.29 -1.84 -14.66
CA PHE A 173 -21.28 -2.65 -15.35
C PHE A 173 -21.62 -2.00 -16.71
N GLU A 174 -20.60 -1.74 -17.52
CA GLU A 174 -20.82 -1.27 -18.89
C GLU A 174 -21.65 -2.31 -19.62
N SER A 175 -22.88 -1.92 -20.00
CA SER A 175 -23.91 -2.76 -20.58
C SER A 175 -23.38 -3.70 -21.65
N THR A 176 -22.61 -3.16 -22.59
CA THR A 176 -22.04 -3.91 -23.72
C THR A 176 -20.99 -4.94 -23.30
N GLN A 177 -20.16 -4.65 -22.29
CA GLN A 177 -19.13 -5.60 -21.87
C GLN A 177 -19.71 -6.72 -21.01
N VAL A 178 -20.60 -6.37 -20.09
CA VAL A 178 -21.34 -7.35 -19.28
C VAL A 178 -22.11 -8.28 -20.22
N ALA A 179 -22.85 -7.72 -21.18
CA ALA A 179 -23.58 -8.47 -22.21
C ALA A 179 -22.68 -9.45 -22.99
N ASN A 180 -21.50 -8.99 -23.42
CA ASN A 180 -20.56 -9.80 -24.21
C ASN A 180 -19.77 -10.84 -23.40
N SER A 181 -19.88 -10.84 -22.07
CA SER A 181 -19.09 -11.71 -21.19
C SER A 181 -19.91 -12.71 -20.39
N PHE A 182 -21.24 -12.67 -20.55
CA PHE A 182 -22.15 -13.62 -19.93
C PHE A 182 -21.79 -15.05 -20.33
N ALA A 183 -21.68 -15.90 -19.31
CA ALA A 183 -21.46 -17.32 -19.47
C ALA A 183 -22.38 -18.07 -18.51
N LEU A 184 -23.01 -19.11 -19.02
CA LEU A 184 -23.85 -20.02 -18.27
C LEU A 184 -23.29 -21.43 -18.37
N THR A 185 -23.16 -22.09 -17.23
CA THR A 185 -22.80 -23.51 -17.15
C THR A 185 -23.91 -24.28 -16.46
N ASP A 186 -24.12 -25.52 -16.88
CA ASP A 186 -25.06 -26.44 -16.25
C ASP A 186 -24.53 -26.98 -14.91
N ALA A 187 -25.32 -27.82 -14.24
CA ALA A 187 -24.95 -28.43 -12.96
C ALA A 187 -23.66 -29.28 -13.01
N ASN A 188 -23.19 -29.67 -14.20
CA ASN A 188 -21.96 -30.42 -14.40
C ASN A 188 -20.78 -29.52 -14.82
N GLY A 189 -20.98 -28.19 -14.84
CA GLY A 189 -19.98 -27.22 -15.29
C GLY A 189 -19.81 -27.16 -16.81
N LYS A 190 -20.68 -27.80 -17.59
CA LYS A 190 -20.63 -27.72 -19.06
C LYS A 190 -21.27 -26.41 -19.52
N ALA A 191 -20.60 -25.70 -20.42
CA ALA A 191 -21.16 -24.49 -21.03
C ALA A 191 -22.50 -24.79 -21.72
N VAL A 192 -23.51 -23.97 -21.43
CA VAL A 192 -24.84 -24.07 -22.05
C VAL A 192 -24.76 -23.48 -23.45
N GLU A 193 -25.15 -24.26 -24.45
CA GLU A 193 -25.17 -23.81 -25.85
C GLU A 193 -26.31 -22.80 -26.08
N SER A 194 -26.01 -21.74 -26.85
CA SER A 194 -26.96 -20.65 -27.15
C SER A 194 -28.21 -21.10 -27.93
N THR A 195 -28.19 -22.28 -28.53
CA THR A 195 -29.28 -22.92 -29.27
C THR A 195 -30.29 -23.64 -28.37
N THR A 196 -29.95 -23.87 -27.09
CA THR A 196 -30.87 -24.48 -26.12
C THR A 196 -31.88 -23.46 -25.60
N GLN A 197 -32.98 -23.92 -24.99
CA GLN A 197 -33.99 -23.03 -24.42
C GLN A 197 -33.41 -22.13 -23.31
N VAL A 198 -32.52 -22.69 -22.48
CA VAL A 198 -31.82 -21.94 -21.45
C VAL A 198 -30.75 -21.01 -22.06
N GLY A 199 -30.13 -21.42 -23.17
CA GLY A 199 -29.24 -20.55 -23.96
C GLY A 199 -29.97 -19.36 -24.59
N ALA A 200 -31.23 -19.53 -25.00
CA ALA A 200 -32.06 -18.43 -25.49
C ALA A 200 -32.36 -17.41 -24.37
N TRP A 201 -32.54 -17.86 -23.13
CA TRP A 201 -32.63 -16.98 -21.97
C TRP A 201 -31.34 -16.19 -21.72
N LEU A 202 -30.18 -16.85 -21.84
CA LEU A 202 -28.88 -16.15 -21.77
C LEU A 202 -28.79 -15.03 -22.81
N ASN A 203 -29.19 -15.30 -24.06
CA ASN A 203 -29.23 -14.29 -25.12
C ASN A 203 -30.19 -13.14 -24.80
N SER A 204 -31.33 -13.44 -24.17
CA SER A 204 -32.28 -12.41 -23.72
C SER A 204 -31.67 -11.53 -22.62
N LEU A 205 -31.00 -12.12 -21.63
CA LEU A 205 -30.27 -11.36 -20.60
C LEU A 205 -29.18 -10.48 -21.22
N THR A 206 -28.37 -11.03 -22.12
CA THR A 206 -27.41 -10.26 -22.91
C THR A 206 -28.10 -9.06 -23.56
N LYS A 207 -29.25 -9.26 -24.19
CA LYS A 207 -30.00 -8.19 -24.84
C LYS A 207 -30.56 -7.15 -23.87
N THR A 208 -31.08 -7.59 -22.71
CA THR A 208 -31.53 -6.69 -21.64
C THR A 208 -30.40 -5.78 -21.21
N TYR A 209 -29.23 -6.36 -20.91
CA TYR A 209 -28.09 -5.58 -20.48
C TYR A 209 -27.59 -4.63 -21.57
N GLU A 210 -27.57 -5.01 -22.85
CA GLU A 210 -27.26 -4.09 -23.97
C GLU A 210 -28.17 -2.85 -24.00
N LEU A 211 -29.43 -2.98 -23.57
CA LEU A 211 -30.43 -1.92 -23.59
C LEU A 211 -30.47 -1.09 -22.30
N LEU A 212 -29.77 -1.51 -21.24
CA LEU A 212 -29.68 -0.73 -20.01
C LEU A 212 -28.87 0.55 -20.24
N ASP A 213 -29.39 1.66 -19.73
CA ASP A 213 -28.66 2.93 -19.68
C ASP A 213 -27.48 2.78 -18.72
N ALA A 214 -26.27 2.70 -19.29
CA ALA A 214 -25.01 2.55 -18.56
C ALA A 214 -24.78 3.65 -17.51
N LYS A 215 -25.44 4.81 -17.63
CA LYS A 215 -25.31 5.92 -16.68
C LYS A 215 -26.18 5.77 -15.43
N LYS A 216 -27.18 4.87 -15.44
CA LYS A 216 -28.18 4.76 -14.36
C LYS A 216 -27.85 3.73 -13.28
N TYR A 217 -26.95 2.79 -13.53
CA TYR A 217 -26.69 1.68 -12.63
C TYR A 217 -25.20 1.47 -12.25
N PRO A 218 -24.47 2.51 -11.81
CA PRO A 218 -23.13 2.29 -11.26
C PRO A 218 -23.23 1.60 -9.89
N TYR A 219 -22.60 0.44 -9.73
CA TYR A 219 -22.45 -0.20 -8.41
C TYR A 219 -21.05 0.06 -7.86
N VAL A 220 -21.01 0.60 -6.63
CA VAL A 220 -19.77 0.84 -5.87
C VAL A 220 -19.46 -0.37 -5.01
N LEU A 221 -18.30 -1.00 -5.23
CA LEU A 221 -17.83 -2.14 -4.42
C LEU A 221 -16.85 -1.75 -3.30
N GLY A 222 -16.27 -0.54 -3.36
CA GLY A 222 -15.34 -0.06 -2.34
C GLY A 222 -14.98 1.40 -2.53
N TYR A 223 -14.19 1.98 -1.62
CA TYR A 223 -13.70 3.36 -1.75
C TYR A 223 -12.21 3.51 -1.46
N GLY A 224 -11.60 4.47 -2.14
CA GLY A 224 -10.29 5.03 -1.87
C GLY A 224 -10.40 6.52 -1.57
N VAL A 225 -9.37 7.07 -0.93
CA VAL A 225 -9.29 8.51 -0.62
C VAL A 225 -7.99 9.02 -1.23
N SER A 226 -8.06 10.11 -1.97
CA SER A 226 -6.91 10.79 -2.60
C SER A 226 -6.86 12.26 -2.23
N GLN A 227 -5.71 12.93 -2.43
CA GLN A 227 -5.56 14.34 -2.06
C GLN A 227 -6.11 15.31 -3.08
N LYS A 228 -6.66 16.44 -2.61
CA LYS A 228 -6.89 17.63 -3.44
C LYS A 228 -5.69 18.58 -3.44
N ILE A 229 -4.97 18.72 -2.32
CA ILE A 229 -3.90 19.71 -2.14
C ILE A 229 -2.55 19.01 -1.91
N PRO A 230 -1.45 19.30 -2.64
CA PRO A 230 -0.20 18.52 -2.59
C PRO A 230 0.54 18.46 -1.25
N GLN A 231 0.20 19.31 -0.28
CA GLN A 231 0.86 19.38 1.03
C GLN A 231 -0.14 19.80 2.10
N PRO A 232 -0.64 18.85 2.90
CA PRO A 232 -1.45 19.17 4.07
C PRO A 232 -0.52 19.60 5.22
N GLU A 233 -1.05 20.37 6.17
CA GLU A 233 -0.26 20.97 7.27
C GLU A 233 0.52 19.92 8.10
N THR A 234 1.44 20.43 8.93
CA THR A 234 2.32 19.62 9.79
C THR A 234 1.49 18.66 10.65
N GLY A 235 1.68 17.34 10.50
CA GLY A 235 0.92 16.30 11.23
C GLY A 235 0.11 15.34 10.37
N THR A 236 0.08 15.55 9.05
CA THR A 236 -0.69 14.71 8.13
C THR A 236 0.01 13.37 7.80
N PRO A 237 -0.73 12.27 7.50
CA PRO A 237 -0.14 10.98 7.20
C PRO A 237 0.86 11.05 6.03
N HIS A 238 2.01 10.40 6.20
CA HIS A 238 3.12 10.49 5.23
C HIS A 238 2.93 9.59 4.02
N PHE A 239 2.08 8.57 4.12
CA PHE A 239 1.72 7.64 3.03
C PHE A 239 0.32 7.96 2.57
N PHE A 240 0.20 8.89 1.61
CA PHE A 240 -1.07 9.39 1.15
C PHE A 240 -1.14 9.42 -0.39
N PRO A 241 -2.03 8.64 -1.03
CA PRO A 241 -2.03 8.54 -2.49
C PRO A 241 -2.62 9.80 -3.14
N ALA A 242 -1.87 10.43 -4.05
CA ALA A 242 -2.41 11.47 -4.94
C ALA A 242 -3.13 10.88 -6.15
N LYS A 243 -2.68 9.71 -6.62
CA LYS A 243 -3.31 8.96 -7.70
C LYS A 243 -3.30 7.49 -7.35
N PHE A 244 -4.35 6.79 -7.75
CA PHE A 244 -4.37 5.34 -7.67
C PHE A 244 -5.01 4.74 -8.91
N TRP A 245 -4.66 3.49 -9.18
CA TRP A 245 -5.29 2.66 -10.18
C TRP A 245 -5.57 1.27 -9.63
N PHE A 246 -6.46 0.58 -10.32
CA PHE A 246 -6.79 -0.79 -10.03
C PHE A 246 -6.18 -1.70 -11.08
N SER A 247 -5.79 -2.88 -10.63
CA SER A 247 -5.44 -3.99 -11.50
C SER A 247 -5.71 -5.32 -10.81
N THR A 248 -5.75 -6.40 -11.57
CA THR A 248 -5.88 -7.76 -11.06
C THR A 248 -4.64 -8.56 -11.44
N THR A 249 -4.19 -9.40 -10.51
CA THR A 249 -3.05 -10.29 -10.71
C THR A 249 -3.51 -11.72 -10.47
N PRO A 250 -3.52 -12.57 -11.52
CA PRO A 250 -3.86 -13.98 -11.36
C PRO A 250 -2.75 -14.71 -10.61
N TYR A 251 -3.10 -15.82 -9.96
CA TYR A 251 -2.13 -16.68 -9.29
C TYR A 251 -2.47 -18.16 -9.48
N SER A 252 -1.64 -18.85 -10.25
CA SER A 252 -1.89 -20.24 -10.67
C SER A 252 -1.67 -21.27 -9.57
N ASP A 253 -0.77 -21.01 -8.63
CA ASP A 253 -0.37 -22.00 -7.62
C ASP A 253 -1.47 -22.16 -6.56
N ASP A 254 -2.18 -21.07 -6.23
CA ASP A 254 -3.37 -21.05 -5.39
C ASP A 254 -4.36 -19.97 -5.86
N LYS A 255 -5.47 -20.39 -6.46
CA LYS A 255 -6.45 -19.46 -7.04
C LYS A 255 -6.99 -18.45 -6.03
N ASP A 256 -7.08 -18.83 -4.76
CA ASP A 256 -7.58 -17.99 -3.68
C ASP A 256 -6.65 -16.81 -3.35
N GLN A 257 -5.38 -16.89 -3.78
CA GLN A 257 -4.36 -15.86 -3.58
C GLN A 257 -4.16 -14.95 -4.80
N ALA A 258 -4.98 -15.08 -5.84
CA ALA A 258 -5.07 -14.04 -6.87
C ALA A 258 -5.50 -12.72 -6.22
N THR A 259 -5.02 -11.57 -6.71
CA THR A 259 -5.20 -10.29 -6.02
C THR A 259 -5.86 -9.21 -6.86
N LEU A 260 -6.67 -8.39 -6.18
CA LEU A 260 -7.05 -7.05 -6.64
C LEU A 260 -6.05 -6.06 -6.04
N ASN A 261 -5.32 -5.37 -6.90
CA ASN A 261 -4.27 -4.44 -6.52
C ASN A 261 -4.74 -3.00 -6.65
N PHE A 262 -4.48 -2.24 -5.60
CA PHE A 262 -4.61 -0.79 -5.51
C PHE A 262 -3.19 -0.22 -5.65
N THR A 263 -2.83 0.20 -6.84
CA THR A 263 -1.50 0.74 -7.14
C THR A 263 -1.53 2.24 -6.98
N MET A 264 -0.64 2.80 -6.16
CA MET A 264 -0.74 4.15 -5.62
C MET A 264 0.54 4.96 -5.84
N ILE A 265 0.38 6.26 -6.08
CA ILE A 265 1.46 7.24 -6.19
C ILE A 265 1.25 8.34 -5.15
N ASN A 266 2.34 8.78 -4.54
CA ASN A 266 2.37 9.81 -3.53
C ASN A 266 2.76 11.17 -4.15
N GLY A 267 1.77 11.96 -4.53
CA GLY A 267 1.93 13.35 -4.98
C GLY A 267 3.02 13.56 -6.04
N ASP A 268 3.71 14.69 -5.92
CA ASP A 268 4.86 15.06 -6.75
C ASP A 268 6.17 14.37 -6.31
N ALA A 269 6.12 13.50 -5.29
CA ALA A 269 7.30 12.87 -4.70
C ALA A 269 7.75 11.59 -5.42
N HIS A 270 7.05 11.19 -6.49
CA HIS A 270 7.41 10.02 -7.28
C HIS A 270 8.62 10.30 -8.19
N ASP A 271 9.73 9.63 -7.91
CA ASP A 271 11.01 9.78 -8.65
C ASP A 271 11.13 8.80 -9.85
N GLY A 272 10.02 8.16 -10.25
CA GLY A 272 9.97 7.12 -11.27
C GLY A 272 9.25 7.51 -12.56
N GLN A 273 9.49 6.74 -13.63
CA GLN A 273 8.65 6.83 -14.82
C GLN A 273 7.30 6.20 -14.50
N LEU A 274 6.27 7.04 -14.45
CA LEU A 274 4.89 6.62 -14.27
C LEU A 274 4.46 5.63 -15.35
N VAL A 275 4.12 4.42 -14.94
CA VAL A 275 3.48 3.45 -15.82
C VAL A 275 1.97 3.71 -15.79
N ASP A 276 1.53 4.64 -16.63
CA ASP A 276 0.10 4.96 -16.76
C ASP A 276 -0.61 3.83 -17.54
N PRO A 277 -1.71 3.29 -17.00
CA PRO A 277 -2.55 2.30 -17.68
C PRO A 277 -3.04 2.66 -19.07
N VAL A 278 -3.20 3.95 -19.37
CA VAL A 278 -3.61 4.43 -20.69
C VAL A 278 -2.59 4.02 -21.75
N ASN A 279 -1.31 4.00 -21.39
CA ASN A 279 -0.21 3.69 -22.31
C ASN A 279 0.33 2.26 -22.13
N ASN A 280 0.09 1.63 -20.97
CA ASN A 280 0.48 0.25 -20.68
C ASN A 280 -0.71 -0.53 -20.06
N PRO A 281 -1.42 -1.37 -20.83
CA PRO A 281 -2.54 -2.16 -20.31
C PRO A 281 -2.18 -3.12 -19.17
N SER A 282 -0.90 -3.50 -19.01
CA SER A 282 -0.42 -4.35 -17.91
C SER A 282 0.12 -3.56 -16.72
N ALA A 283 -0.02 -2.22 -16.71
CA ALA A 283 0.26 -1.40 -15.55
C ALA A 283 -0.47 -1.94 -14.32
N GLY A 284 0.30 -2.27 -13.27
CA GLY A 284 -0.18 -2.81 -12.01
C GLY A 284 -0.32 -4.34 -11.94
N LEU A 285 -0.10 -5.05 -13.05
CA LEU A 285 0.04 -6.51 -13.03
C LEU A 285 1.35 -6.89 -12.34
N LEU A 286 1.27 -7.58 -11.21
CA LEU A 286 2.44 -7.95 -10.42
C LEU A 286 2.88 -9.37 -10.79
N SER A 287 3.99 -9.50 -11.51
CA SER A 287 4.53 -10.79 -11.90
C SER A 287 5.98 -10.94 -11.44
N PRO A 288 6.25 -11.80 -10.43
CA PRO A 288 5.31 -12.68 -9.74
C PRO A 288 4.35 -11.91 -8.80
N ALA A 289 3.22 -12.53 -8.46
CA ALA A 289 2.29 -12.00 -7.46
C ALA A 289 2.99 -11.77 -6.11
N LEU A 290 2.58 -10.75 -5.35
CA LEU A 290 3.25 -10.36 -4.10
C LEU A 290 3.32 -11.48 -3.06
N ILE A 291 2.32 -12.35 -3.00
CA ILE A 291 2.31 -13.50 -2.07
C ILE A 291 3.47 -14.48 -2.36
N LYS A 292 3.80 -14.66 -3.63
CA LYS A 292 4.92 -15.47 -4.09
C LYS A 292 6.25 -14.73 -3.86
N LEU A 293 6.28 -13.43 -4.16
CA LEU A 293 7.47 -12.60 -3.93
C LEU A 293 7.88 -12.59 -2.44
N THR A 294 6.90 -12.47 -1.55
CA THR A 294 7.12 -12.45 -0.09
C THR A 294 7.20 -13.84 0.54
N ARG A 295 7.00 -14.90 -0.26
CA ARG A 295 7.07 -16.32 0.13
C ARG A 295 6.21 -16.60 1.37
N ALA A 296 4.99 -16.09 1.34
CA ALA A 296 4.07 -16.08 2.47
C ALA A 296 2.76 -16.83 2.21
N THR A 297 2.78 -17.78 1.27
CA THR A 297 1.65 -18.65 0.90
C THR A 297 0.96 -19.28 2.11
N ASN A 298 1.72 -19.77 3.09
CA ASN A 298 1.18 -20.42 4.30
C ASN A 298 0.68 -19.45 5.39
N LEU A 299 0.91 -18.14 5.26
CA LEU A 299 0.54 -17.16 6.28
C LEU A 299 -0.98 -16.95 6.36
N GLN A 300 -1.74 -17.38 5.34
CA GLN A 300 -3.18 -17.14 5.21
C GLN A 300 -3.56 -15.67 5.42
N SER A 301 -2.74 -14.75 4.91
CA SER A 301 -3.04 -13.32 4.91
C SER A 301 -4.18 -13.00 3.96
N ASP A 302 -4.99 -11.99 4.30
CA ASP A 302 -6.07 -11.51 3.44
C ASP A 302 -5.56 -10.61 2.31
N GLY A 303 -4.31 -10.14 2.43
CA GLY A 303 -3.67 -9.31 1.42
C GLY A 303 -2.24 -8.92 1.79
N ILE A 304 -1.66 -8.01 1.03
CA ILE A 304 -0.31 -7.46 1.22
C ILE A 304 -0.32 -5.97 0.95
N PHE A 305 0.20 -5.19 1.88
CA PHE A 305 0.65 -3.82 1.66
C PHE A 305 2.13 -3.84 1.27
N ALA A 306 2.50 -3.07 0.26
CA ALA A 306 3.88 -2.85 -0.14
C ALA A 306 4.15 -1.36 -0.28
N ALA A 307 5.34 -0.93 0.12
CA ALA A 307 5.85 0.43 -0.08
C ALA A 307 7.20 0.36 -0.77
N SER A 308 7.43 1.28 -1.71
CA SER A 308 8.74 1.38 -2.36
C SER A 308 9.82 1.79 -1.36
N ASN A 309 11.06 1.39 -1.63
CA ASN A 309 12.22 1.82 -0.86
C ASN A 309 12.29 3.36 -0.72
N ASN A 310 12.06 4.07 -1.83
CA ASN A 310 12.06 5.54 -1.84
C ASN A 310 11.02 6.10 -0.88
N MET A 311 9.80 5.55 -0.86
CA MET A 311 8.78 5.94 0.11
C MET A 311 9.21 5.65 1.54
N PHE A 312 9.68 4.45 1.81
CA PHE A 312 10.13 4.07 3.15
C PHE A 312 11.25 4.99 3.66
N VAL A 313 12.21 5.33 2.80
CA VAL A 313 13.31 6.24 3.14
C VAL A 313 12.81 7.67 3.34
N ALA A 314 12.14 8.25 2.34
CA ALA A 314 11.76 9.66 2.35
C ALA A 314 10.72 9.99 3.43
N HIS A 315 9.74 9.11 3.63
CA HIS A 315 8.58 9.39 4.47
C HIS A 315 8.68 8.82 5.89
N TRP A 316 9.60 7.88 6.12
CA TRP A 316 9.83 7.34 7.45
C TRP A 316 11.27 7.46 7.93
N LEU A 317 12.26 6.84 7.28
CA LEU A 317 13.65 6.87 7.78
C LEU A 317 14.19 8.29 7.91
N THR A 318 13.93 9.15 6.93
CA THR A 318 14.38 10.55 6.95
C THR A 318 13.80 11.35 8.11
N PRO A 319 12.48 11.52 8.24
CA PRO A 319 11.91 12.34 9.31
C PRO A 319 11.97 11.69 10.70
N CYS A 320 12.16 10.38 10.81
CA CYS A 320 12.16 9.67 12.10
C CYS A 320 13.55 9.34 12.62
N LEU A 321 14.54 9.17 11.73
CA LEU A 321 15.90 8.80 12.10
C LEU A 321 16.90 9.86 11.62
N PHE A 322 17.01 10.13 10.31
CA PHE A 322 18.06 11.03 9.80
C PHE A 322 17.91 12.47 10.30
N SER A 323 16.71 13.01 10.45
CA SER A 323 16.48 14.37 10.97
C SER A 323 16.77 14.49 12.46
N LYS A 324 16.72 13.37 13.19
CA LYS A 324 16.97 13.31 14.64
C LYS A 324 18.42 13.00 14.97
N ILE A 325 19.11 12.30 14.07
CA ILE A 325 20.55 12.10 14.15
C ILE A 325 21.20 13.37 13.60
N ASP A 326 21.39 14.33 14.50
CA ASP A 326 22.12 15.54 14.21
C ASP A 326 23.21 15.77 15.26
N PHE A 327 24.44 15.41 14.91
CA PHE A 327 25.59 15.71 15.76
C PHE A 327 25.92 17.20 15.59
N ALA A 328 25.33 18.02 16.46
CA ALA A 328 25.71 19.41 16.56
C ALA A 328 27.16 19.51 17.06
N PRO A 329 27.96 20.47 16.55
CA PRO A 329 29.28 20.71 17.13
C PRO A 329 29.10 21.08 18.60
N ILE A 330 29.90 20.45 19.45
CA ILE A 330 29.87 20.58 20.91
C ILE A 330 30.08 22.03 21.35
N TYR A 331 30.69 22.87 20.50
CA TYR A 331 31.05 24.24 20.81
C TYR A 331 30.20 25.27 20.04
N GLY A 332 29.06 25.63 20.65
CA GLY A 332 28.43 26.95 20.53
C GLY A 332 27.59 27.23 19.29
N THR A 333 26.61 28.12 19.48
CA THR A 333 25.79 28.77 18.43
C THR A 333 26.68 29.51 17.43
N ILE A 334 27.11 28.83 16.37
CA ILE A 334 27.92 29.43 15.30
C ILE A 334 27.18 29.21 13.98
N ALA A 335 27.21 30.24 13.12
CA ALA A 335 26.67 30.21 11.76
C ALA A 335 27.41 29.15 10.92
N ALA A 336 26.96 27.91 11.00
CA ALA A 336 27.50 26.80 10.22
C ALA A 336 26.78 26.73 8.87
N THR A 337 27.55 26.70 7.78
CA THR A 337 27.01 26.28 6.49
C THR A 337 26.82 24.77 6.54
N VAL A 338 25.58 24.31 6.46
CA VAL A 338 25.23 22.89 6.44
C VAL A 338 25.07 22.45 4.98
N VAL A 339 25.87 21.47 4.57
CA VAL A 339 25.61 20.72 3.34
C VAL A 339 25.07 19.37 3.75
N GLU A 340 23.78 19.16 3.56
CA GLU A 340 23.10 17.90 3.83
C GLU A 340 22.78 17.19 2.51
N GLN A 341 23.19 15.93 2.38
CA GLN A 341 22.77 15.06 1.29
C GLN A 341 22.25 13.76 1.88
N ILE A 342 20.94 13.54 1.73
CA ILE A 342 20.31 12.25 1.98
C ILE A 342 20.12 11.57 0.63
N LYS A 343 20.68 10.36 0.47
CA LYS A 343 20.54 9.60 -0.77
C LYS A 343 20.05 8.18 -0.45
N PRO A 344 18.86 7.76 -0.93
CA PRO A 344 18.56 6.35 -1.02
C PRO A 344 19.51 5.72 -2.03
N THR A 345 20.02 4.52 -1.73
CA THR A 345 20.80 3.77 -2.71
C THR A 345 19.83 2.99 -3.57
N LYS A 346 19.60 3.48 -4.80
CA LYS A 346 18.64 2.92 -5.75
C LYS A 346 18.77 1.39 -5.85
N GLY A 347 17.67 0.68 -5.61
CA GLY A 347 17.62 -0.78 -5.71
C GLY A 347 18.39 -1.51 -4.61
N SER A 348 18.56 -0.91 -3.43
CA SER A 348 19.13 -1.60 -2.27
C SER A 348 18.53 -1.09 -0.96
N PRO A 349 18.44 -1.93 0.09
CA PRO A 349 17.89 -1.53 1.39
C PRO A 349 18.90 -0.69 2.20
N LYS A 350 19.38 0.40 1.60
CA LYS A 350 20.40 1.27 2.15
C LYS A 350 20.09 2.74 1.89
N ALA A 351 20.33 3.57 2.90
CA ALA A 351 20.28 5.01 2.78
C ALA A 351 21.46 5.61 3.54
N SER A 352 21.99 6.74 3.06
CA SER A 352 23.07 7.45 3.73
C SER A 352 22.77 8.93 3.84
N LYS A 353 23.14 9.52 4.96
CA LYS A 353 23.19 10.96 5.20
C LYS A 353 24.63 11.35 5.48
N ASN A 354 25.13 12.34 4.75
CA ASN A 354 26.41 12.97 5.03
C ASN A 354 26.16 14.43 5.37
N VAL A 355 26.77 14.89 6.47
CA VAL A 355 26.70 16.27 6.90
C VAL A 355 28.11 16.77 7.16
N ALA A 356 28.42 17.92 6.58
CA ALA A 356 29.65 18.64 6.85
C ALA A 356 29.30 20.00 7.46
N ARG A 357 30.03 20.36 8.52
CA ARG A 357 29.88 21.60 9.28
C ARG A 357 31.25 22.22 9.47
N TYR A 358 31.30 23.53 9.36
CA TYR A 358 32.53 24.30 9.53
C TYR A 358 32.20 25.57 10.28
N THR A 359 33.09 25.99 11.19
CA THR A 359 33.01 27.31 11.82
C THR A 359 33.90 28.29 11.06
N GLU A 360 33.61 29.58 11.23
CA GLU A 360 34.63 30.59 10.99
C GLU A 360 35.74 30.51 12.04
N TRP A 361 36.84 31.22 11.79
CA TRP A 361 37.91 31.35 12.77
C TRP A 361 37.43 32.15 13.99
N VAL A 362 37.49 31.53 15.17
CA VAL A 362 37.18 32.18 16.45
C VAL A 362 38.49 32.56 17.13
N THR A 363 38.66 33.84 17.44
CA THR A 363 39.84 34.32 18.17
C THR A 363 39.68 34.01 19.66
N ASP A 364 40.74 33.52 20.29
CA ASP A 364 40.76 33.21 21.72
C ASP A 364 40.62 34.49 22.56
N GLU A 365 40.23 34.34 23.83
CA GLU A 365 39.98 35.47 24.74
C GLU A 365 41.19 36.41 24.91
N ASP A 366 42.42 35.87 24.77
CA ASP A 366 43.65 36.63 24.88
C ASP A 366 44.06 37.32 23.57
N GLY A 367 43.33 37.09 22.48
CA GLY A 367 43.59 37.66 21.15
C GLY A 367 44.83 37.10 20.44
N LYS A 368 45.49 36.08 21.01
CA LYS A 368 46.77 35.56 20.52
C LYS A 368 46.60 34.28 19.71
N GLY A 369 45.59 33.48 19.99
CA GLY A 369 45.22 32.32 19.20
C GLY A 369 43.91 32.54 18.45
N ARG A 370 43.72 31.76 17.40
CA ARG A 370 42.41 31.53 16.82
C ARG A 370 42.27 30.08 16.40
N ARG A 371 41.04 29.59 16.45
CA ARG A 371 40.71 28.21 16.17
C ARG A 371 39.57 28.11 15.17
N LYS A 372 39.58 27.04 14.38
CA LYS A 372 38.53 26.71 13.44
C LYS A 372 38.16 25.26 13.58
N TRP A 373 36.87 24.99 13.60
CA TRP A 373 36.32 23.65 13.76
C TRP A 373 35.73 23.17 12.45
N THR A 374 36.03 21.92 12.12
CA THR A 374 35.43 21.18 11.02
C THR A 374 34.87 19.89 11.58
N GLY A 375 33.57 19.72 11.51
CA GLY A 375 32.90 18.48 11.86
C GLY A 375 32.28 17.86 10.62
N MET A 376 32.52 16.58 10.38
CA MET A 376 31.84 15.81 9.35
C MET A 376 31.29 14.56 9.99
N TYR A 377 30.04 14.21 9.68
CA TYR A 377 29.52 12.92 10.08
C TYR A 377 28.80 12.26 8.92
N ASN A 378 28.98 10.95 8.82
CA ASN A 378 28.21 10.07 7.96
C ASN A 378 27.33 9.18 8.82
N VAL A 379 26.09 9.01 8.37
CA VAL A 379 25.13 8.07 8.91
C VAL A 379 24.75 7.16 7.77
N ASN A 380 25.02 5.87 7.90
CA ASN A 380 24.52 4.84 7.01
C ASN A 380 23.42 4.07 7.72
N ILE A 381 22.31 3.85 7.01
CA ILE A 381 21.24 2.98 7.45
C ILE A 381 21.19 1.83 6.45
N THR A 382 21.29 0.61 6.96
CA THR A 382 20.96 -0.61 6.22
C THR A 382 19.80 -1.30 6.90
N TYR A 383 18.93 -1.95 6.15
CA TYR A 383 17.83 -2.69 6.74
C TYR A 383 17.64 -4.04 6.06
N SER A 384 17.19 -5.02 6.84
CA SER A 384 17.03 -6.38 6.36
C SER A 384 15.97 -7.15 7.14
N SER A 385 15.48 -8.23 6.54
CA SER A 385 14.40 -9.03 7.10
C SER A 385 14.62 -10.53 6.86
N THR A 386 13.71 -11.32 7.42
CA THR A 386 13.66 -12.78 7.20
C THR A 386 13.63 -13.10 5.70
N LEU A 387 12.87 -12.33 4.91
CA LEU A 387 12.78 -12.48 3.46
C LEU A 387 14.13 -12.42 2.73
N GLN A 388 15.10 -11.64 3.22
CA GLN A 388 16.44 -11.62 2.63
C GLN A 388 17.35 -12.71 3.19
N SER A 389 17.23 -13.00 4.49
CA SER A 389 18.10 -13.96 5.17
C SER A 389 17.89 -15.41 4.70
N GLN A 390 16.64 -15.79 4.39
CA GLN A 390 16.30 -17.11 3.91
C GLN A 390 16.22 -17.07 2.38
N THR A 391 17.27 -17.39 1.61
CA THR A 391 17.26 -17.11 0.15
C THR A 391 16.34 -18.00 -0.69
N SER A 392 15.74 -19.07 -0.12
CA SER A 392 14.85 -19.97 -0.86
C SER A 392 13.76 -20.60 0.00
N GLY A 393 12.76 -21.18 -0.67
CA GLY A 393 11.62 -21.86 -0.04
C GLY A 393 10.60 -20.91 0.59
N GLU A 394 9.47 -21.48 1.01
CA GLU A 394 8.44 -20.76 1.75
C GLU A 394 8.94 -20.39 3.15
N ILE A 395 8.48 -19.24 3.66
CA ILE A 395 8.73 -18.85 5.04
C ILE A 395 7.54 -19.35 5.87
N ALA A 396 7.82 -20.10 6.92
CA ALA A 396 6.79 -20.70 7.76
C ALA A 396 5.93 -19.63 8.45
N ALA A 397 4.64 -19.92 8.66
CA ALA A 397 3.67 -18.96 9.18
C ALA A 397 3.97 -18.49 10.62
N ASP A 398 4.70 -19.31 11.40
CA ASP A 398 5.16 -19.01 12.76
C ASP A 398 6.45 -18.19 12.80
N THR A 399 7.13 -18.03 11.65
CA THR A 399 8.38 -17.26 11.58
C THR A 399 8.06 -15.78 11.66
N LYS A 400 8.61 -15.11 12.67
CA LYS A 400 8.45 -13.66 12.85
C LYS A 400 9.05 -12.91 11.66
N ARG A 401 8.23 -12.10 11.01
CA ARG A 401 8.61 -11.19 9.92
C ARG A 401 8.85 -9.82 10.51
N ASN A 402 10.13 -9.48 10.70
CA ASN A 402 10.57 -8.22 11.26
C ASN A 402 11.63 -7.59 10.37
N ILE A 403 11.70 -6.26 10.38
CA ILE A 403 12.81 -5.53 9.76
C ILE A 403 13.82 -5.17 10.85
N THR A 404 15.06 -5.62 10.67
CA THR A 404 16.22 -5.16 11.43
C THR A 404 16.84 -3.99 10.70
N ILE A 405 16.94 -2.85 11.37
CA ILE A 405 17.60 -1.65 10.86
C ILE A 405 18.93 -1.53 11.59
N VAL A 406 20.02 -1.49 10.84
CA VAL A 406 21.36 -1.20 11.35
C VAL A 406 21.69 0.22 10.95
N ILE A 407 22.05 1.02 11.94
CA ILE A 407 22.46 2.41 11.76
C ILE A 407 23.92 2.46 12.20
N ASP A 408 24.82 2.83 11.32
CA ASP A 408 26.24 2.98 11.61
C ASP A 408 26.77 4.28 11.00
N GLY A 409 27.96 4.67 11.42
CA GLY A 409 28.56 5.88 10.91
C GLY A 409 29.90 6.18 11.55
N ASP A 410 30.46 7.28 11.09
CA ASP A 410 31.67 7.88 11.62
C ASP A 410 31.38 9.36 11.93
N VAL A 411 31.97 9.84 13.00
CA VAL A 411 32.07 11.27 13.30
C VAL A 411 33.52 11.65 13.18
N TYR A 412 33.82 12.52 12.23
CA TYR A 412 35.10 13.14 12.03
C TYR A 412 35.07 14.56 12.56
N ASP A 413 35.99 14.88 13.46
CA ASP A 413 36.16 16.23 13.98
C ASP A 413 37.60 16.65 13.81
N LYS A 414 37.79 17.89 13.37
CA LYS A 414 39.08 18.53 13.18
C LYS A 414 39.07 19.92 13.79
N GLU A 415 40.06 20.19 14.63
CA GLU A 415 40.31 21.53 15.17
C GLU A 415 41.65 22.04 14.62
N GLU A 416 41.58 23.16 13.89
CA GLU A 416 42.72 23.84 13.29
C GLU A 416 43.12 25.02 14.19
N TYR A 417 44.43 25.19 14.38
CA TYR A 417 44.98 26.19 15.29
C TYR A 417 45.88 27.18 14.57
N GLN A 418 45.68 28.46 14.85
CA GLN A 418 46.55 29.51 14.36
C GLN A 418 46.94 30.46 15.48
N LYS A 419 48.19 30.91 15.44
CA LYS A 419 48.72 31.89 16.39
C LYS A 419 49.08 33.18 15.70
N LYS A 420 48.82 34.27 16.40
CA LYS A 420 49.16 35.61 15.94
C LYS A 420 50.66 35.84 16.07
N SER A 421 51.29 36.21 14.96
CA SER A 421 52.69 36.63 14.90
C SER A 421 52.77 37.96 14.14
N GLY A 422 52.92 39.05 14.90
CA GLY A 422 52.78 40.41 14.38
C GLY A 422 51.36 40.68 13.88
N SER A 423 51.22 41.10 12.62
CA SER A 423 49.94 41.32 11.94
C SER A 423 49.39 40.09 11.24
N SER A 424 50.13 38.97 11.23
CA SER A 424 49.79 37.76 10.48
C SER A 424 49.39 36.62 11.41
N TRP A 425 48.62 35.68 10.88
CA TRP A 425 48.29 34.41 11.54
C TRP A 425 49.16 33.31 10.97
N ILE A 426 49.83 32.54 11.84
CA ILE A 426 50.68 31.40 11.48
C ILE A 426 49.93 30.12 11.85
N ASP A 427 49.96 29.14 10.95
CA ASP A 427 49.41 27.79 11.16
C ASP A 427 50.26 27.00 12.16
N GLU A 428 49.65 26.64 13.29
CA GLU A 428 50.29 25.81 14.33
C GLU A 428 50.01 24.31 14.12
N GLY A 429 49.14 23.97 13.16
CA GLY A 429 48.73 22.61 12.86
C GLY A 429 47.27 22.34 13.22
N TYR A 430 46.92 21.07 13.31
CA TYR A 430 45.58 20.62 13.65
C TYR A 430 45.59 19.28 14.38
N TYR A 431 44.47 19.00 15.04
CA TYR A 431 44.13 17.69 15.57
C TYR A 431 42.88 17.20 14.88
N ASP A 432 42.82 15.91 14.60
CA ASP A 432 41.61 15.28 14.13
C ASP A 432 41.35 13.92 14.76
N ALA A 433 40.06 13.56 14.79
CA ALA A 433 39.60 12.28 15.30
C ALA A 433 38.47 11.78 14.45
N THR A 434 38.50 10.47 14.22
CA THR A 434 37.37 9.74 13.66
C THR A 434 36.87 8.77 14.71
N THR A 435 35.62 8.92 15.12
CA THR A 435 34.93 8.01 16.04
C THR A 435 33.86 7.23 15.28
N LYS A 436 34.01 5.90 15.25
CA LYS A 436 32.98 5.01 14.69
C LYS A 436 31.87 4.76 15.70
N TRP A 437 30.64 4.65 15.23
CA TRP A 437 29.49 4.33 16.07
C TRP A 437 28.48 3.45 15.32
N GLY A 438 27.65 2.72 16.05
CA GLY A 438 26.57 1.95 15.46
C GLY A 438 25.52 1.47 16.45
N MET A 439 24.34 1.15 15.93
CA MET A 439 23.20 0.64 16.68
C MET A 439 22.30 -0.24 15.79
N SER A 440 21.45 -1.05 16.41
CA SER A 440 20.42 -1.79 15.69
C SER A 440 19.03 -1.64 16.31
N LEU A 441 18.06 -1.37 15.45
CA LEU A 441 16.63 -1.29 15.78
C LEU A 441 15.90 -2.49 15.18
N LEU A 442 14.85 -2.93 15.85
CA LEU A 442 13.92 -3.94 15.32
C LEU A 442 12.54 -3.33 15.16
N VAL A 443 12.04 -3.37 13.93
CA VAL A 443 10.66 -3.01 13.60
C VAL A 443 9.83 -4.27 13.54
N THR A 444 8.77 -4.32 14.33
CA THR A 444 7.86 -5.46 14.47
C THR A 444 6.42 -5.04 14.21
N ALA A 445 5.58 -5.94 13.73
CA ALA A 445 4.13 -5.76 13.89
C ALA A 445 3.76 -5.99 15.37
N ALA A 446 3.05 -5.04 15.96
CA ALA A 446 2.50 -5.11 17.30
C ALA A 446 1.11 -5.77 17.28
N ASP A 447 0.69 -6.23 18.46
CA ASP A 447 -0.56 -6.98 18.64
C ASP A 447 -1.82 -6.17 18.30
N ASP A 448 -1.72 -4.83 18.33
CA ASP A 448 -2.79 -3.92 17.89
C ASP A 448 -2.88 -3.78 16.35
N GLY A 449 -2.05 -4.54 15.64
CA GLY A 449 -1.96 -4.51 14.19
C GLY A 449 -1.20 -3.29 13.67
N LYS A 450 -0.43 -2.58 14.50
CA LYS A 450 0.42 -1.44 14.10
C LYS A 450 1.90 -1.82 14.08
N TRP A 451 2.73 -1.11 13.32
CA TRP A 451 4.18 -1.28 13.32
C TRP A 451 4.78 -0.55 14.52
N LYS A 452 5.50 -1.29 15.34
CA LYS A 452 6.20 -0.80 16.53
C LYS A 452 7.71 -0.94 16.33
N VAL A 453 8.43 0.08 16.77
CA VAL A 453 9.89 0.04 16.83
C VAL A 453 10.29 -0.35 18.24
N THR A 454 11.15 -1.36 18.35
CA THR A 454 11.77 -1.79 19.58
C THR A 454 13.28 -1.75 19.40
N ALA A 455 13.99 -1.10 20.33
CA ALA A 455 15.44 -1.17 20.37
C ALA A 455 15.84 -2.61 20.72
N LYS A 456 16.68 -3.24 19.90
CA LYS A 456 17.03 -4.65 20.08
C LYS A 456 18.44 -4.84 20.60
N ASP A 457 19.39 -4.04 20.11
CA ASP A 457 20.78 -4.15 20.52
C ASP A 457 21.54 -2.83 20.37
N VAL A 458 22.32 -2.53 21.41
CA VAL A 458 23.11 -1.32 21.56
C VAL A 458 24.58 -1.70 21.78
N THR A 459 25.07 -2.59 20.95
CA THR A 459 26.38 -3.21 21.17
C THR A 459 27.56 -2.34 20.74
N HIS A 460 27.34 -1.19 20.07
CA HIS A 460 28.42 -0.43 19.41
C HIS A 460 28.42 1.07 19.77
N LEU A 461 28.20 1.38 21.05
CA LEU A 461 28.46 2.70 21.61
C LEU A 461 29.89 2.78 22.18
N PRO A 462 30.56 3.90 21.96
CA PRO A 462 31.27 4.25 20.72
C PRO A 462 32.47 3.32 20.48
N GLY A 463 32.74 3.01 19.21
CA GLY A 463 33.83 2.13 18.79
C GLY A 463 35.24 2.72 18.94
N THR A 464 36.15 2.32 18.06
CA THR A 464 37.54 2.83 18.05
C THR A 464 37.57 4.30 17.60
N THR A 465 38.11 5.16 18.46
CA THR A 465 38.51 6.52 18.05
C THR A 465 39.94 6.47 17.55
N THR A 466 40.18 6.91 16.32
CA THR A 466 41.54 7.11 15.80
C THR A 466 41.85 8.59 15.87
N ILE A 467 43.05 8.94 16.38
CA ILE A 467 43.47 10.32 16.57
C ILE A 467 44.67 10.60 15.66
N GLY A 468 44.60 11.66 14.88
CA GLY A 468 45.72 12.22 14.12
C GLY A 468 46.23 13.49 14.78
N GLU A 469 47.54 13.54 15.04
CA GLU A 469 48.22 14.76 15.50
C GLU A 469 49.10 15.29 14.37
N HIS A 470 48.84 16.53 13.97
CA HIS A 470 49.54 17.19 12.86
C HIS A 470 50.05 18.55 13.31
N THR A 471 51.00 18.56 14.25
CA THR A 471 51.56 19.77 14.84
C THR A 471 52.90 20.16 14.24
N ASN A 472 53.16 21.47 14.16
CA ASN A 472 54.46 22.01 13.76
C ASN A 472 55.40 22.30 14.97
N SER A 473 54.94 22.15 16.22
CA SER A 473 55.75 22.30 17.44
C SER A 473 55.07 21.72 18.70
N ASN A 474 55.87 21.28 19.69
CA ASN A 474 55.46 20.67 20.98
C ASN A 474 54.31 21.41 21.67
N CYS A 475 53.11 20.84 21.62
CA CYS A 475 51.90 21.40 22.21
C CYS A 475 51.27 20.40 23.20
N ASP A 476 51.99 20.04 24.27
CA ASP A 476 51.53 19.09 25.31
C ASP A 476 50.16 19.47 25.93
N ASN A 477 49.81 20.76 25.91
CA ASN A 477 48.50 21.25 26.38
C ASN A 477 47.35 20.93 25.42
N ALA A 478 47.62 20.71 24.14
CA ALA A 478 46.61 20.41 23.16
C ALA A 478 46.19 18.93 23.21
N THR A 479 47.11 18.00 23.50
CA THR A 479 46.79 16.58 23.73
C THR A 479 45.77 16.38 24.87
N ARG A 480 45.91 17.13 25.98
CA ARG A 480 44.98 17.03 27.13
C ARG A 480 43.58 17.55 26.79
N LYS A 481 43.50 18.72 26.13
CA LYS A 481 42.24 19.27 25.64
C LYS A 481 41.55 18.35 24.63
N TYR A 482 42.34 17.56 23.89
CA TYR A 482 41.85 16.63 22.90
C TYR A 482 41.27 15.32 23.49
N VAL A 483 41.84 14.84 24.61
CA VAL A 483 41.25 13.72 25.37
C VAL A 483 39.90 14.14 25.94
N ASP A 484 39.80 15.34 26.51
CA ASP A 484 38.54 15.89 27.00
C ASP A 484 37.52 16.01 25.86
N PHE A 485 37.96 16.48 24.69
CA PHE A 485 37.14 16.53 23.47
C PHE A 485 36.59 15.15 23.07
N THR A 486 37.42 14.11 23.09
CA THR A 486 36.99 12.74 22.73
C THR A 486 35.97 12.20 23.74
N VAL A 487 36.13 12.50 25.03
CA VAL A 487 35.18 12.10 26.08
C VAL A 487 33.84 12.83 25.89
N ASP A 488 33.88 14.12 25.56
CA ASP A 488 32.66 14.91 25.30
C ASP A 488 31.92 14.40 24.05
N VAL A 489 32.62 14.12 22.94
CA VAL A 489 32.00 13.52 21.74
C VAL A 489 31.28 12.22 22.09
N LYS A 490 31.93 11.33 22.85
CA LYS A 490 31.31 10.07 23.29
C LYS A 490 30.08 10.31 24.18
N GLY A 491 30.15 11.27 25.09
CA GLY A 491 29.03 11.65 25.97
C GLY A 491 27.83 12.22 25.21
N HIS A 492 28.06 13.09 24.23
CA HIS A 492 27.01 13.66 23.38
C HIS A 492 26.37 12.61 22.48
N LEU A 493 27.18 11.75 21.84
CA LEU A 493 26.69 10.61 21.05
C LEU A 493 25.75 9.72 21.88
N LEU A 494 26.09 9.46 23.14
CA LEU A 494 25.27 8.70 24.09
C LEU A 494 23.96 9.42 24.45
N ALA A 495 24.00 10.73 24.70
CA ALA A 495 22.82 11.50 25.07
C ALA A 495 21.81 11.61 23.91
N ASP A 496 22.29 11.97 22.72
CA ASP A 496 21.46 12.07 21.51
C ASP A 496 20.87 10.70 21.15
N TYR A 497 21.65 9.63 21.34
CA TYR A 497 21.20 8.25 21.16
C TYR A 497 19.99 7.89 22.02
N TYR A 498 20.05 8.13 23.34
CA TYR A 498 18.93 7.81 24.23
C TYR A 498 17.71 8.68 23.92
N GLY A 499 17.93 9.94 23.51
CA GLY A 499 16.87 10.83 23.04
C GLY A 499 16.18 10.31 21.76
N ILE A 500 16.96 9.80 20.80
CA ILE A 500 16.42 9.20 19.57
C ILE A 500 15.58 7.98 19.92
N LEU A 501 16.10 7.02 20.70
CA LEU A 501 15.36 5.80 21.06
C LEU A 501 14.01 6.08 21.72
N GLN A 502 13.93 7.08 22.60
CA GLN A 502 12.70 7.44 23.28
C GLN A 502 11.67 8.11 22.37
N THR A 503 12.09 8.60 21.20
CA THR A 503 11.27 9.45 20.35
C THR A 503 11.01 8.90 18.96
N ILE A 504 11.51 7.71 18.59
CA ILE A 504 11.19 7.10 17.29
C ILE A 504 9.69 6.78 17.26
N PRO A 505 8.89 7.46 16.42
CA PRO A 505 7.46 7.24 16.37
C PRO A 505 7.16 5.89 15.72
N THR A 506 6.03 5.30 16.10
CA THR A 506 5.41 4.17 15.37
C THR A 506 5.13 4.59 13.93
N ILE A 507 5.31 3.68 12.97
CA ILE A 507 5.09 3.96 11.54
C ILE A 507 3.59 4.00 11.20
N SER A 508 2.78 3.17 11.84
CA SER A 508 1.37 2.98 11.47
C SER A 508 0.44 4.19 11.47
N PRO A 509 0.49 5.15 12.42
CA PRO A 509 -0.39 6.33 12.33
C PRO A 509 -0.09 7.20 11.11
N ARG A 510 0.95 6.89 10.33
CA ARG A 510 1.34 7.60 9.11
C ARG A 510 0.88 6.91 7.83
N ILE A 511 0.23 5.74 7.91
CA ILE A 511 -0.29 4.98 6.77
C ILE A 511 -1.80 5.11 6.70
N VAL A 512 -2.33 5.76 5.67
CA VAL A 512 -3.76 5.73 5.36
C VAL A 512 -4.00 4.62 4.35
N MET A 513 -4.55 3.51 4.82
CA MET A 513 -4.87 2.35 3.99
C MET A 513 -6.16 2.60 3.19
N PRO A 514 -6.28 2.06 1.96
CA PRO A 514 -7.59 1.94 1.32
C PRO A 514 -8.52 1.13 2.24
N ALA A 515 -9.63 1.73 2.69
CA ALA A 515 -10.55 1.26 3.73
C ALA A 515 -10.14 1.45 5.21
N GLY A 516 -9.12 2.26 5.52
CA GLY A 516 -8.83 2.72 6.88
C GLY A 516 -8.34 1.63 7.84
N ASP A 517 -8.75 1.72 9.12
CA ASP A 517 -8.27 0.89 10.23
C ASP A 517 -8.84 -0.54 10.28
N VAL A 518 -9.48 -1.02 9.20
CA VAL A 518 -10.12 -2.35 9.13
C VAL A 518 -9.14 -3.51 8.94
N TYR A 519 -7.83 -3.24 8.87
CA TYR A 519 -6.80 -4.26 8.72
C TYR A 519 -5.83 -4.29 9.92
N THR A 520 -5.25 -5.45 10.15
CA THR A 520 -4.10 -5.67 11.04
C THR A 520 -2.88 -6.07 10.23
N PHE A 521 -1.71 -5.56 10.59
CA PHE A 521 -0.44 -6.01 10.03
C PHE A 521 0.05 -7.28 10.74
N LEU A 522 0.42 -8.32 9.99
CA LEU A 522 0.90 -9.60 10.51
C LEU A 522 2.44 -9.66 10.63
N GLY A 523 3.14 -8.69 10.04
CA GLY A 523 4.60 -8.63 10.05
C GLY A 523 5.15 -7.64 9.04
N LEU A 524 6.47 -7.45 9.04
CA LEU A 524 7.18 -6.67 8.03
C LEU A 524 8.32 -7.49 7.41
N ASP A 525 8.46 -7.37 6.10
CA ASP A 525 9.61 -7.88 5.34
C ASP A 525 10.12 -6.81 4.37
N ASN A 526 11.29 -7.06 3.79
CA ASN A 526 11.81 -6.29 2.68
C ASN A 526 12.53 -7.18 1.66
N ASP A 527 12.53 -6.77 0.40
CA ASP A 527 13.30 -7.44 -0.65
C ASP A 527 14.73 -6.86 -0.77
N ASP A 528 15.50 -7.41 -1.71
CA ASP A 528 16.87 -6.96 -2.02
C ASP A 528 16.94 -5.57 -2.64
N SER A 529 15.81 -5.04 -3.13
CA SER A 529 15.70 -3.66 -3.61
C SER A 529 15.35 -2.66 -2.50
N GLY A 530 15.04 -3.16 -1.29
CA GLY A 530 14.60 -2.37 -0.15
C GLY A 530 13.11 -2.02 -0.16
N ASN A 531 12.31 -2.62 -1.03
CA ASN A 531 10.86 -2.47 -0.96
C ASN A 531 10.36 -3.16 0.30
N VAL A 532 9.46 -2.52 1.03
CA VAL A 532 8.92 -3.00 2.30
C VAL A 532 7.55 -3.62 2.08
N TYR A 533 7.30 -4.76 2.71
CA TYR A 533 6.05 -5.50 2.63
C TYR A 533 5.47 -5.70 4.02
N SER A 534 4.15 -5.69 4.09
CA SER A 534 3.43 -6.11 5.27
C SER A 534 2.19 -6.90 4.87
N HIS A 535 2.13 -8.14 5.34
CA HIS A 535 0.95 -8.97 5.18
C HIS A 535 -0.16 -8.44 6.07
N ILE A 536 -1.38 -8.42 5.56
CA ILE A 536 -2.53 -7.89 6.29
C ILE A 536 -3.55 -8.99 6.56
N LYS A 537 -4.33 -8.78 7.61
CA LYS A 537 -5.54 -9.56 7.89
C LYS A 537 -6.69 -8.61 8.19
N TYR A 538 -7.85 -8.88 7.63
CA TYR A 538 -9.06 -8.13 7.92
C TYR A 538 -9.39 -8.28 9.40
N LYS A 539 -9.60 -7.16 10.10
CA LYS A 539 -10.16 -7.19 11.46
C LYS A 539 -11.55 -7.75 11.33
N THR A 540 -11.80 -8.93 11.88
CA THR A 540 -13.16 -9.46 11.94
C THR A 540 -14.02 -8.38 12.57
N ILE A 541 -15.01 -7.86 11.82
CA ILE A 541 -16.05 -7.00 12.39
C ILE A 541 -16.78 -7.94 13.34
N VAL A 542 -16.38 -7.94 14.61
CA VAL A 542 -17.15 -8.58 15.65
C VAL A 542 -18.42 -7.75 15.68
N SER A 543 -19.48 -8.27 15.07
CA SER A 543 -20.82 -7.71 15.17
C SER A 543 -21.06 -7.45 16.65
N GLY A 544 -20.99 -6.18 17.05
CA GLY A 544 -21.08 -5.80 18.44
C GLY A 544 -22.36 -6.42 18.98
N SER A 545 -22.22 -7.27 19.99
CA SER A 545 -23.30 -7.51 20.92
C SER A 545 -23.71 -6.14 21.43
N SER A 546 -24.87 -5.67 20.96
CA SER A 546 -25.49 -4.44 21.43
C SER A 546 -25.57 -4.48 22.95
N THR A 547 -24.72 -3.70 23.62
CA THR A 547 -24.89 -3.33 25.02
C THR A 547 -25.82 -2.14 25.12
#